data_AF-A0A5M4ETW5-F1
#
_entry.id   AF-A0A5M4ETW5-F1
#
_cell.length_a   1.000
_cell.length_b   1.000
_cell.length_c   1.000
_cell.angle_alpha   90.00
_cell.angle_beta   90.00
_cell.angle_gamma   90.00
#
_symmetry.space_group_name_H-M   'P 1'
#
loop_
_entity.id
_entity.type
_entity.pdbx_description
1 polymer ?
#
loop_
_entity_poly.entity_id
_entity_poly.type
_entity_poly.pdbx_seq_one_letter_code
_entity_poly.pdbx_strand_id
1 'polypeptide(L)'
;MLLPVVLSFFMQFLFDSQGNLVEALRDSDASKSWNIGLGKYWFAGQEEAGDLVWLFFILDGFLRALGMMLLGVVLYRLNVIQGKLDSKIYRRMALFGLLIGLPITLSGTFWMIYRDYNPEIALVGGIPNKLGIVPLVLAYIGIFSLLDKSISGKIASRVRACGRMAFTNYLSQSILGVLFFTVVFERGDFTRKEIVVFVVVVWATQLLCSKIWLDNFRYGPMEWIWRKLTYRSI
;
A
#
# COMPACT_ATOMS: atom_id res chain seq x y z
N MET A 1 5.77 12.89 -1.99
CA MET A 1 5.11 12.46 -3.23
C MET A 1 5.83 12.92 -4.49
N LEU A 2 6.33 14.17 -4.56
CA LEU A 2 7.01 14.66 -5.77
C LEU A 2 8.28 13.89 -6.12
N LEU A 3 9.10 13.51 -5.12
CA LEU A 3 10.35 12.78 -5.37
C LEU A 3 10.13 11.40 -6.02
N PRO A 4 9.20 10.53 -5.55
CA PRO A 4 8.73 9.35 -6.28
C PRO A 4 8.33 9.60 -7.74
N VAL A 5 7.67 10.73 -8.01
CA VAL A 5 7.22 11.09 -9.37
C VAL A 5 8.42 11.46 -10.25
N VAL A 6 9.32 12.32 -9.76
CA VAL A 6 10.55 12.70 -10.46
C VAL A 6 11.41 11.46 -10.74
N LEU A 7 11.54 10.58 -9.76
CA LEU A 7 12.26 9.32 -9.91
C LEU A 7 11.64 8.43 -11.00
N SER A 8 10.31 8.40 -11.13
CA SER A 8 9.62 7.62 -12.17
C SER A 8 9.91 8.15 -13.57
N PHE A 9 9.90 9.48 -13.75
CA PHE A 9 10.27 10.10 -15.02
C PHE A 9 11.73 9.83 -15.37
N PHE A 10 12.63 10.03 -14.40
CA PHE A 10 14.06 9.79 -14.59
C PHE A 10 14.34 8.34 -14.97
N MET A 11 13.74 7.38 -14.26
CA MET A 11 13.95 5.96 -14.54
C MET A 11 13.33 5.53 -15.87
N GLN A 12 12.15 6.03 -16.24
CA GLN A 12 11.55 5.70 -17.55
C GLN A 12 12.42 6.16 -18.72
N PHE A 13 13.11 7.29 -18.59
CA PHE A 13 14.01 7.81 -19.62
C PHE A 13 15.18 6.88 -19.95
N LEU A 14 15.51 5.95 -19.05
CA LEU A 14 16.56 4.96 -19.28
C LEU A 14 16.13 3.83 -20.20
N PHE A 15 14.82 3.69 -20.49
CA PHE A 15 14.26 2.59 -21.27
C PHE A 15 13.70 3.05 -22.62
N ASP A 16 13.90 2.23 -23.65
CA ASP A 16 13.34 2.41 -24.98
C ASP A 16 11.90 1.86 -25.09
N SER A 17 11.32 1.95 -26.29
CA SER A 17 9.96 1.48 -26.58
C SER A 17 9.79 -0.04 -26.52
N GLN A 18 10.90 -0.78 -26.52
CA GLN A 18 10.94 -2.24 -26.36
C GLN A 18 11.21 -2.64 -24.90
N GLY A 19 11.36 -1.68 -23.98
CA GLY A 19 11.67 -1.95 -22.57
C GLY A 19 13.11 -2.36 -22.30
N ASN A 20 14.00 -2.20 -23.28
CA ASN A 20 15.45 -2.35 -23.12
C ASN A 20 16.05 -1.01 -22.69
N LEU A 21 17.32 -1.00 -22.30
CA LEU A 21 18.02 0.26 -22.13
C LEU A 21 18.15 1.02 -23.44
N VAL A 22 18.07 2.35 -23.35
CA VAL A 22 18.40 3.25 -24.45
C VAL A 22 19.81 2.94 -24.98
N GLU A 23 19.97 2.99 -26.30
CA GLU A 23 21.18 2.59 -27.04
C GLU A 23 22.47 3.19 -26.47
N ALA A 24 22.45 4.46 -26.05
CA ALA A 24 23.58 5.15 -25.44
C ALA A 24 24.13 4.49 -24.16
N LEU A 25 23.31 3.70 -23.46
CA LEU A 25 23.67 3.02 -22.21
C LEU A 25 23.88 1.51 -22.41
N ARG A 26 23.53 0.99 -23.59
CA ARG A 26 23.49 -0.44 -23.88
C ARG A 26 24.86 -1.10 -24.01
N ASP A 27 25.90 -0.34 -24.38
CA ASP A 27 27.28 -0.83 -24.51
C ASP A 27 28.19 -0.47 -23.31
N SER A 28 27.63 0.18 -22.29
CA SER A 28 28.39 0.53 -21.08
C SER A 28 28.87 -0.73 -20.35
N ASP A 29 30.04 -0.69 -19.69
CA ASP A 29 30.51 -1.86 -18.92
C ASP A 29 29.52 -2.28 -17.82
N ALA A 30 28.70 -1.34 -17.33
CA ALA A 30 27.62 -1.61 -16.41
C ALA A 30 26.48 -2.45 -17.01
N SER A 31 26.16 -2.30 -18.30
CA SER A 31 25.11 -3.11 -18.98
C SER A 31 25.51 -4.55 -19.23
N LYS A 32 26.81 -4.81 -19.30
CA LYS A 32 27.35 -6.16 -19.48
C LYS A 32 27.35 -6.96 -18.17
N SER A 33 27.35 -6.29 -17.02
CA SER A 33 27.43 -6.95 -15.71
C SER A 33 26.10 -7.03 -14.95
N TRP A 34 25.13 -6.16 -15.25
CA TRP A 34 23.84 -6.09 -14.57
C TRP A 34 22.70 -6.40 -15.54
N ASN A 35 21.65 -7.08 -15.08
CA ASN A 35 20.45 -7.26 -15.87
C ASN A 35 19.61 -5.98 -15.73
N ILE A 36 19.62 -5.08 -16.71
CA ILE A 36 19.13 -3.70 -16.51
C ILE A 36 17.96 -3.28 -17.38
N GLY A 37 17.33 -4.20 -18.11
CA GLY A 37 16.06 -3.97 -18.80
C GLY A 37 14.85 -4.00 -17.85
N LEU A 38 13.64 -3.75 -18.37
CA LEU A 38 12.41 -3.89 -17.57
C LEU A 38 12.22 -5.34 -17.07
N GLY A 39 12.61 -6.34 -17.88
CA GLY A 39 12.58 -7.75 -17.48
C GLY A 39 11.20 -8.23 -17.02
N LYS A 40 11.16 -9.12 -16.02
CA LYS A 40 9.94 -9.72 -15.43
C LYS A 40 8.96 -8.69 -14.88
N TYR A 41 9.42 -7.48 -14.56
CA TYR A 41 8.52 -6.44 -14.09
C TYR A 41 7.45 -6.10 -15.14
N TRP A 42 7.81 -6.10 -16.43
CA TRP A 42 6.90 -5.73 -17.51
C TRP A 42 6.58 -6.88 -18.47
N PHE A 43 7.51 -7.83 -18.66
CA PHE A 43 7.36 -8.92 -19.61
C PHE A 43 7.13 -10.25 -18.89
N ALA A 44 5.96 -10.87 -19.13
CA ALA A 44 5.56 -12.11 -18.47
C ALA A 44 6.47 -13.33 -18.76
N GLY A 45 7.24 -13.30 -19.85
CA GLY A 45 8.15 -14.39 -20.26
C GLY A 45 9.56 -14.32 -19.69
N GLN A 46 9.87 -13.29 -18.89
CA GLN A 46 11.21 -13.10 -18.30
C GLN A 46 11.24 -13.64 -16.86
N GLU A 47 12.34 -14.28 -16.46
CA GLU A 47 12.46 -14.88 -15.12
C GLU A 47 12.87 -13.86 -14.05
N GLU A 48 13.62 -12.82 -14.43
CA GLU A 48 14.17 -11.81 -13.54
C GLU A 48 13.76 -10.40 -13.97
N ALA A 49 13.44 -9.55 -13.00
CA ALA A 49 13.29 -8.11 -13.22
C ALA A 49 14.67 -7.46 -13.16
N GLY A 50 14.87 -6.39 -13.93
CA GLY A 50 16.17 -5.74 -13.97
C GLY A 50 16.56 -5.08 -12.65
N ASP A 51 17.86 -5.06 -12.35
CA ASP A 51 18.44 -4.54 -11.12
C ASP A 51 18.15 -3.05 -10.92
N LEU A 52 18.14 -2.26 -12.01
CA LEU A 52 17.72 -0.85 -11.97
C LEU A 52 16.24 -0.70 -11.59
N VAL A 53 15.38 -1.61 -12.04
CA VAL A 53 13.96 -1.62 -11.70
C VAL A 53 13.77 -2.00 -10.23
N TRP A 54 14.54 -2.96 -9.72
CA TRP A 54 14.55 -3.29 -8.29
C TRP A 54 14.98 -2.12 -7.43
N LEU A 55 16.09 -1.47 -7.79
CA LEU A 55 16.57 -0.27 -7.11
C LEU A 55 15.50 0.83 -7.12
N PHE A 56 14.86 1.05 -8.28
CA PHE A 56 13.73 1.97 -8.38
C PHE A 56 12.62 1.63 -7.39
N PHE A 57 12.18 0.38 -7.30
CA PHE A 57 11.12 -0.02 -6.37
C PHE A 57 11.50 0.18 -4.90
N ILE A 58 12.73 -0.14 -4.53
CA ILE A 58 13.24 0.07 -3.17
C ILE A 58 13.20 1.55 -2.82
N LEU A 59 13.75 2.41 -3.70
CA LEU A 59 13.79 3.86 -3.48
C LEU A 59 12.39 4.47 -3.50
N ASP A 60 11.57 4.16 -4.51
CA ASP A 60 10.20 4.65 -4.67
C ASP A 60 9.32 4.23 -3.47
N GLY A 61 9.44 2.96 -3.05
CA GLY A 61 8.77 2.42 -1.87
C GLY A 61 9.19 3.12 -0.59
N PHE A 62 10.49 3.19 -0.31
CA PHE A 62 11.04 3.82 0.89
C PHE A 62 10.67 5.30 1.00
N LEU A 63 10.90 6.07 -0.07
CA LEU A 63 10.64 7.51 -0.09
C LEU A 63 9.14 7.84 0.03
N ARG A 64 8.28 7.01 -0.58
CA ARG A 64 6.83 7.14 -0.43
C ARG A 64 6.37 6.79 0.97
N ALA A 65 6.87 5.69 1.56
CA ALA A 65 6.55 5.32 2.93
C ALA A 65 6.95 6.41 3.93
N LEU A 66 8.18 6.93 3.80
CA LEU A 66 8.68 8.05 4.60
C LEU A 66 7.80 9.30 4.42
N GLY A 67 7.46 9.66 3.18
CA GLY A 67 6.60 10.81 2.88
C GLY A 67 5.20 10.67 3.49
N MET A 68 4.59 9.48 3.41
CA MET A 68 3.27 9.22 3.99
C MET A 68 3.32 9.18 5.53
N MET A 69 4.40 8.69 6.12
CA MET A 69 4.61 8.73 7.57
C MET A 69 4.70 10.17 8.07
N LEU A 70 5.49 11.02 7.42
CA LEU A 70 5.62 12.44 7.76
C LEU A 70 4.29 13.18 7.57
N LEU A 71 3.55 12.90 6.48
CA LEU A 71 2.20 13.42 6.30
C LEU A 71 1.28 13.01 7.45
N GLY A 72 1.33 11.75 7.88
CA GLY A 72 0.61 11.26 9.06
C GLY A 72 0.95 12.03 10.33
N VAL A 73 2.24 12.31 10.58
CA VAL A 73 2.67 13.13 11.73
C VAL A 73 2.09 14.54 11.66
N VAL A 74 2.11 15.19 10.49
CA VAL A 74 1.50 16.51 10.28
C VAL A 74 0.00 16.47 10.57
N LEU A 75 -0.72 15.52 9.97
CA LEU A 75 -2.17 15.38 10.17
C LEU A 75 -2.53 15.06 11.64
N TYR A 76 -1.69 14.29 12.33
CA TYR A 76 -1.84 14.05 13.76
C TYR A 76 -1.62 15.34 14.57
N ARG A 77 -0.58 16.12 14.28
CA ARG A 77 -0.35 17.40 14.98
C ARG A 77 -1.47 18.42 14.71
N LEU A 78 -2.12 18.34 13.55
CA LEU A 78 -3.29 19.15 13.19
C LEU A 78 -4.62 18.62 13.77
N ASN A 79 -4.59 17.62 14.66
CA ASN A 79 -5.77 17.00 15.26
C ASN A 79 -6.73 16.29 14.27
N VAL A 80 -6.29 16.07 13.02
CA VAL A 80 -7.12 15.49 11.96
C VAL A 80 -7.38 14.01 12.23
N ILE A 81 -6.31 13.23 12.51
CA ILE A 81 -6.40 11.77 12.67
C ILE A 81 -7.06 11.39 14.00
N GLN A 82 -7.04 12.27 15.01
CA GLN A 82 -7.69 12.05 16.30
C GLN A 82 -9.22 12.18 16.25
N GLY A 83 -9.82 12.52 15.10
CA GLY A 83 -11.28 12.65 14.98
C GLY A 83 -11.87 13.91 15.63
N LYS A 84 -11.03 14.85 16.09
CA LYS A 84 -11.44 15.98 16.93
C LYS A 84 -11.98 17.19 16.15
N LEU A 85 -11.79 17.23 14.82
CA LEU A 85 -12.26 18.34 14.00
C LEU A 85 -13.78 18.31 13.80
N ASP A 86 -14.36 19.42 13.34
CA ASP A 86 -15.77 19.49 12.98
C ASP A 86 -16.09 18.51 11.83
N SER A 87 -17.27 17.88 11.90
CA SER A 87 -17.78 16.97 10.86
C SER A 87 -17.87 17.64 9.49
N LYS A 88 -18.07 18.96 9.42
CA LYS A 88 -18.01 19.71 8.14
C LYS A 88 -16.64 19.61 7.46
N ILE A 89 -15.56 19.65 8.24
CA ILE A 89 -14.19 19.53 7.71
C ILE A 89 -13.97 18.13 7.15
N TYR A 90 -14.34 17.08 7.91
CA TYR A 90 -14.22 15.71 7.44
C TYR A 90 -15.08 15.43 6.20
N ARG A 91 -16.27 16.03 6.10
CA ARG A 91 -17.10 15.92 4.89
C ARG A 91 -16.46 16.59 3.68
N ARG A 92 -15.83 17.76 3.86
CA ARG A 92 -15.06 18.42 2.80
C ARG A 92 -13.84 17.59 2.39
N MET A 93 -13.10 17.04 3.35
CA MET A 93 -11.98 16.13 3.07
C MET A 93 -12.41 14.90 2.28
N ALA A 94 -13.51 14.25 2.69
CA ALA A 94 -14.13 13.14 1.97
C ALA A 94 -14.50 13.54 0.54
N LEU A 95 -15.24 14.64 0.38
CA LEU A 95 -15.72 15.07 -0.93
C LEU A 95 -14.59 15.49 -1.86
N PHE A 96 -13.72 16.42 -1.45
CA PHE A 96 -12.63 16.88 -2.29
C PHE A 96 -11.59 15.78 -2.55
N GLY A 97 -11.29 14.96 -1.53
CA GLY A 97 -10.37 13.85 -1.69
C GLY A 97 -10.87 12.81 -2.69
N LEU A 98 -12.17 12.50 -2.71
CA LEU A 98 -12.77 11.61 -3.71
C LEU A 98 -12.84 12.27 -5.09
N LEU A 99 -13.34 13.51 -5.16
CA LEU A 99 -13.51 14.24 -6.43
C LEU A 99 -12.18 14.51 -7.14
N ILE A 100 -11.08 14.62 -6.42
CA ILE A 100 -9.74 14.83 -6.99
C ILE A 100 -9.00 13.50 -7.12
N GLY A 101 -8.98 12.71 -6.05
CA GLY A 101 -8.18 11.50 -5.97
C GLY A 101 -8.66 10.37 -6.89
N LEU A 102 -9.98 10.14 -6.97
CA LEU A 102 -10.52 9.10 -7.83
C LEU A 102 -10.26 9.39 -9.32
N PRO A 103 -10.58 10.57 -9.88
CA PRO A 103 -10.30 10.83 -11.29
C PRO A 103 -8.83 10.74 -11.65
N ILE A 104 -7.93 11.25 -10.81
CA ILE A 104 -6.48 11.17 -11.04
C ILE A 104 -6.01 9.71 -11.04
N THR A 105 -6.52 8.89 -10.12
CA THR A 105 -6.14 7.47 -10.04
C THR A 105 -6.66 6.70 -11.26
N LEU A 106 -7.94 6.91 -11.59
CA LEU A 106 -8.60 6.30 -12.76
C LEU A 106 -7.95 6.73 -14.07
N SER A 107 -7.53 7.99 -14.21
CA SER A 107 -6.85 8.45 -15.43
C SER A 107 -5.54 7.71 -15.67
N GLY A 108 -4.81 7.33 -14.61
CA GLY A 108 -3.62 6.48 -14.75
C GLY A 108 -3.94 5.08 -15.23
N THR A 109 -5.00 4.47 -14.69
CA THR A 109 -5.47 3.15 -15.16
C THR A 109 -5.94 3.21 -16.61
N PHE A 110 -6.73 4.21 -16.99
CA PHE A 110 -7.18 4.39 -18.37
C PHE A 110 -6.01 4.67 -19.32
N TRP A 111 -5.00 5.43 -18.88
CA TRP A 111 -3.81 5.66 -19.68
C TRP A 111 -3.03 4.37 -19.95
N MET A 112 -2.86 3.51 -18.94
CA MET A 112 -2.23 2.18 -19.09
C MET A 112 -3.00 1.29 -20.08
N ILE A 113 -4.33 1.24 -19.95
CA ILE A 113 -5.20 0.45 -20.83
C ILE A 113 -5.17 1.00 -22.26
N TYR A 114 -5.26 2.32 -22.44
CA TYR A 114 -5.27 2.97 -23.75
C TYR A 114 -3.96 2.76 -24.52
N ARG A 115 -2.83 2.71 -23.79
CA ARG A 115 -1.51 2.41 -24.39
C ARG A 115 -1.22 0.91 -24.46
N ASP A 116 -2.21 0.07 -24.21
CA ASP A 116 -2.10 -1.40 -24.23
C ASP A 116 -0.89 -1.91 -23.43
N TYR A 117 -0.65 -1.30 -22.27
CA TYR A 117 0.49 -1.60 -21.40
C TYR A 117 1.85 -1.55 -22.14
N ASN A 118 2.04 -0.57 -23.03
CA ASN A 118 3.32 -0.39 -23.73
C ASN A 118 4.49 -0.08 -22.76
N PRO A 119 5.68 -0.68 -22.96
CA PRO A 119 6.88 -0.44 -22.14
C PRO A 119 7.30 1.03 -21.96
N GLU A 120 7.00 1.91 -22.92
CA GLU A 120 7.28 3.36 -22.84
C GLU A 120 6.64 4.05 -21.64
N ILE A 121 5.59 3.45 -21.08
CA ILE A 121 4.87 4.00 -19.94
C ILE A 121 5.00 3.12 -18.69
N ALA A 122 5.91 2.14 -18.69
CA ALA A 122 6.00 1.15 -17.63
C ALA A 122 6.08 1.76 -16.22
N LEU A 123 6.99 2.72 -16.04
CA LEU A 123 7.25 3.38 -14.76
C LEU A 123 6.46 4.68 -14.58
N VAL A 124 6.24 5.42 -15.68
CA VAL A 124 5.51 6.72 -15.64
C VAL A 124 3.99 6.55 -15.59
N GLY A 125 3.45 5.45 -16.11
CA GLY A 125 2.01 5.18 -16.10
C GLY A 125 1.44 5.04 -14.68
N GLY A 126 2.29 4.75 -13.69
CA GLY A 126 1.94 4.75 -12.27
C GLY A 126 1.89 6.14 -11.62
N ILE A 127 2.33 7.22 -12.29
CA ILE A 127 2.40 8.57 -11.72
C ILE A 127 1.03 9.12 -11.30
N PRO A 128 -0.05 8.99 -12.10
CA PRO A 128 -1.35 9.46 -11.65
C PRO A 128 -1.79 8.74 -10.38
N ASN A 129 -1.60 7.42 -10.27
CA ASN A 129 -1.84 6.68 -9.03
C ASN A 129 -1.03 7.25 -7.85
N LYS A 130 0.26 7.55 -8.04
CA LYS A 130 1.11 8.18 -7.01
C LYS A 130 0.58 9.52 -6.53
N LEU A 131 0.08 10.36 -7.43
CA LEU A 131 -0.50 11.67 -7.10
C LEU A 131 -1.88 11.54 -6.45
N GLY A 132 -2.70 10.60 -6.91
CA GLY A 132 -4.05 10.36 -6.42
C GLY A 132 -4.11 9.80 -4.98
N ILE A 133 -3.05 9.14 -4.52
CA ILE A 133 -2.98 8.55 -3.16
C ILE A 133 -3.22 9.59 -2.07
N VAL A 134 -2.60 10.77 -2.12
CA VAL A 134 -2.74 11.76 -1.01
C VAL A 134 -4.19 12.25 -0.89
N PRO A 135 -4.85 12.75 -1.95
CA PRO A 135 -6.27 13.10 -1.89
C PRO A 135 -7.16 11.93 -1.45
N LEU A 136 -6.91 10.71 -1.94
CA LEU A 136 -7.69 9.52 -1.54
C LEU A 136 -7.52 9.19 -0.06
N VAL A 137 -6.31 9.25 0.47
CA VAL A 137 -6.04 9.03 1.90
C VAL A 137 -6.77 10.07 2.75
N LEU A 138 -6.74 11.35 2.35
CA LEU A 138 -7.51 12.40 3.03
C LEU A 138 -9.02 12.13 2.97
N ALA A 139 -9.51 11.62 1.83
CA ALA A 139 -10.91 11.21 1.71
C ALA A 139 -11.26 10.07 2.67
N TYR A 140 -10.44 9.02 2.72
CA TYR A 140 -10.64 7.89 3.63
C TYR A 140 -10.59 8.32 5.10
N ILE A 141 -9.66 9.21 5.49
CA ILE A 141 -9.63 9.78 6.84
C ILE A 141 -10.94 10.52 7.13
N GLY A 142 -11.42 11.33 6.18
CA GLY A 142 -12.71 12.03 6.30
C GLY A 142 -13.89 11.08 6.50
N ILE A 143 -14.00 10.06 5.65
CA ILE A 143 -15.05 9.04 5.72
C ILE A 143 -14.99 8.29 7.05
N PHE A 144 -13.83 7.73 7.41
CA PHE A 144 -13.70 6.94 8.63
C PHE A 144 -13.91 7.77 9.90
N SER A 145 -13.51 9.04 9.91
CA SER A 145 -13.77 9.95 11.04
C SER A 145 -15.27 10.24 11.21
N LEU A 146 -16.00 10.41 10.11
CA LEU A 146 -17.47 10.57 10.16
C LEU A 146 -18.16 9.28 10.59
N LEU A 147 -17.72 8.14 10.06
CA LEU A 147 -18.25 6.82 10.42
C LEU A 147 -18.02 6.55 11.91
N ASP A 148 -16.82 6.80 12.43
CA ASP A 148 -16.51 6.56 13.84
C ASP A 148 -17.41 7.39 14.79
N LYS A 149 -17.75 8.63 14.41
CA LYS A 149 -18.70 9.47 15.15
C LYS A 149 -20.14 8.97 15.08
N SER A 150 -20.53 8.34 13.99
CA SER A 150 -21.92 7.90 13.75
C SER A 150 -22.21 6.48 14.23
N ILE A 151 -21.21 5.60 14.28
CA ILE A 151 -21.39 4.18 14.60
C ILE A 151 -21.09 3.93 16.08
N SER A 152 -22.08 3.37 16.77
CA SER A 152 -21.99 2.89 18.15
C SER A 152 -22.30 1.39 18.24
N GLY A 153 -22.01 0.78 19.40
CA GLY A 153 -22.35 -0.62 19.68
C GLY A 153 -21.24 -1.65 19.46
N LYS A 154 -21.64 -2.93 19.50
CA LYS A 154 -20.74 -4.09 19.57
C LYS A 154 -19.87 -4.28 18.32
N ILE A 155 -20.35 -3.86 17.15
CA ILE A 155 -19.58 -3.97 15.90
C ILE A 155 -18.49 -2.89 15.88
N ALA A 156 -18.85 -1.65 16.20
CA ALA A 156 -17.89 -0.54 16.28
C ALA A 156 -16.76 -0.83 17.29
N SER A 157 -17.08 -1.42 18.45
CA SER A 157 -16.06 -1.77 19.44
C SER A 157 -15.10 -2.85 18.96
N ARG A 158 -15.56 -3.81 18.14
CA ARG A 158 -14.69 -4.83 17.50
C ARG A 158 -13.81 -4.24 16.42
N VAL A 159 -14.35 -3.37 15.57
CA VAL A 159 -13.57 -2.67 14.55
C VAL A 159 -12.48 -1.81 15.20
N ARG A 160 -12.81 -1.05 16.26
CA ARG A 160 -11.83 -0.28 17.05
C ARG A 160 -10.78 -1.18 17.71
N ALA A 161 -11.17 -2.33 18.26
CA ALA A 161 -10.23 -3.30 18.83
C ALA A 161 -9.28 -3.86 17.77
N CYS A 162 -9.79 -4.24 16.60
CA CYS A 162 -8.99 -4.70 15.46
C CYS A 162 -7.97 -3.64 15.02
N GLY A 163 -8.38 -2.37 14.95
CA GLY A 163 -7.46 -1.26 14.64
C GLY A 163 -6.36 -1.06 15.69
N ARG A 164 -6.64 -1.30 16.98
CA ARG A 164 -5.61 -1.24 18.04
C ARG A 164 -4.61 -2.41 17.99
N MET A 165 -4.93 -3.48 17.27
CA MET A 165 -4.08 -4.66 17.06
C MET A 165 -3.61 -4.78 15.60
N ALA A 166 -3.49 -3.65 14.89
CA ALA A 166 -3.17 -3.66 13.46
C ALA A 166 -1.86 -4.40 13.12
N PHE A 167 -0.82 -4.30 13.94
CA PHE A 167 0.45 -4.97 13.69
C PHE A 167 0.36 -6.48 13.97
N THR A 168 -0.24 -6.86 15.09
CA THR A 168 -0.54 -8.27 15.39
C THR A 168 -1.40 -8.90 14.29
N ASN A 169 -2.45 -8.20 13.84
CA ASN A 169 -3.37 -8.70 12.83
C ASN A 169 -2.70 -8.80 11.46
N TYR A 170 -1.86 -7.84 11.09
CA TYR A 170 -1.08 -7.93 9.86
C TYR A 170 -0.15 -9.15 9.83
N LEU A 171 0.53 -9.42 10.95
CA LEU A 171 1.41 -10.59 11.03
C LEU A 171 0.62 -11.90 11.07
N SER A 172 -0.48 -11.94 11.82
CA SER A 172 -1.31 -13.14 11.91
C SER A 172 -1.95 -13.51 10.58
N GLN A 173 -2.50 -12.55 9.81
CA GLN A 173 -3.04 -12.86 8.47
C GLN A 173 -1.94 -13.37 7.52
N SER A 174 -0.71 -12.83 7.64
CA SER A 174 0.41 -13.24 6.79
C SER A 174 0.84 -14.68 7.12
N ILE A 175 0.97 -15.00 8.40
CA ILE A 175 1.27 -16.36 8.87
C ILE A 175 0.16 -17.33 8.46
N LEU A 176 -1.10 -16.96 8.67
CA LEU A 176 -2.25 -17.79 8.26
C LEU A 176 -2.26 -18.00 6.74
N GLY A 177 -1.93 -16.98 5.95
CA GLY A 177 -1.80 -17.08 4.49
C GLY A 177 -0.72 -18.07 4.09
N VAL A 178 0.48 -17.95 4.65
CA VAL A 178 1.60 -18.88 4.35
C VAL A 178 1.26 -20.31 4.79
N LEU A 179 0.73 -20.50 6.00
CA LEU A 179 0.33 -21.82 6.48
C LEU A 179 -0.75 -22.43 5.58
N PHE A 180 -1.77 -21.66 5.21
CA PHE A 180 -2.86 -22.16 4.39
C PHE A 180 -2.41 -22.47 2.96
N PHE A 181 -1.84 -21.50 2.26
CA PHE A 181 -1.54 -21.60 0.82
C PHE A 181 -0.25 -22.36 0.48
N THR A 182 0.65 -22.56 1.45
CA THR A 182 1.93 -23.25 1.21
C THR A 182 2.05 -24.55 2.00
N VAL A 183 1.60 -24.59 3.25
CA VAL A 183 1.82 -25.75 4.13
C VAL A 183 0.65 -26.73 4.10
N VAL A 184 -0.59 -26.25 4.19
CA VAL A 184 -1.79 -27.11 4.21
C VAL A 184 -2.16 -27.55 2.80
N PHE A 185 -2.12 -26.63 1.84
CA PHE A 185 -2.47 -26.90 0.46
C PHE A 185 -1.21 -26.73 -0.40
N GLU A 186 -0.51 -27.84 -0.65
CA GLU A 186 0.62 -27.85 -1.57
C GLU A 186 0.13 -27.53 -3.00
N ARG A 187 0.39 -26.29 -3.46
CA ARG A 187 0.24 -25.76 -4.84
C ARG A 187 -0.99 -24.94 -5.23
N GLY A 188 -1.57 -24.13 -4.33
CA GLY A 188 -2.07 -22.80 -4.74
C GLY A 188 -3.15 -22.70 -5.85
N ASP A 189 -3.78 -23.79 -6.29
CA ASP A 189 -4.82 -23.83 -7.34
C ASP A 189 -6.18 -23.38 -6.79
N PHE A 190 -6.19 -22.26 -6.08
CA PHE A 190 -7.39 -21.69 -5.54
C PHE A 190 -8.03 -20.78 -6.57
N THR A 191 -9.31 -21.03 -6.82
CA THR A 191 -10.15 -20.08 -7.52
C THR A 191 -10.21 -18.76 -6.75
N ARG A 192 -10.44 -17.66 -7.46
CA ARG A 192 -10.61 -16.34 -6.83
C ARG A 192 -11.70 -16.33 -5.75
N LYS A 193 -12.74 -17.18 -5.90
CA LYS A 193 -13.83 -17.32 -4.93
C LYS A 193 -13.34 -17.92 -3.62
N GLU A 194 -12.52 -18.97 -3.67
CA GLU A 194 -11.97 -19.63 -2.49
C GLU A 194 -11.03 -18.69 -1.73
N ILE A 195 -10.20 -17.93 -2.44
CA ILE A 195 -9.34 -16.91 -1.83
C ILE A 195 -10.17 -15.84 -1.11
N VAL A 196 -11.27 -15.37 -1.71
CA VAL A 196 -12.17 -14.40 -1.07
C VAL A 196 -12.81 -14.98 0.20
N VAL A 197 -13.24 -16.25 0.16
CA VAL A 197 -13.78 -16.93 1.36
C VAL A 197 -12.72 -16.98 2.46
N PHE A 198 -11.49 -17.38 2.14
CA PHE A 198 -10.37 -17.39 3.09
C PHE A 198 -10.17 -16.00 3.73
N VAL A 199 -10.11 -14.93 2.93
CA VAL A 199 -9.92 -13.56 3.42
C VAL A 199 -11.05 -13.15 4.37
N VAL A 200 -12.30 -13.42 4.02
CA VAL A 200 -13.46 -13.10 4.87
C VAL A 200 -13.41 -13.86 6.20
N VAL A 201 -13.03 -15.13 6.18
CA VAL A 201 -12.87 -15.95 7.40
C VAL A 201 -11.76 -15.40 8.29
N VAL A 202 -10.61 -15.03 7.72
CA VAL A 202 -9.50 -14.42 8.47
C VAL A 202 -9.94 -13.09 9.09
N TRP A 203 -10.58 -12.21 8.33
CA TRP A 203 -11.06 -10.92 8.83
C TRP A 203 -12.12 -11.05 9.93
N ALA A 204 -13.09 -11.97 9.76
CA ALA A 204 -14.09 -12.26 10.78
C ALA A 204 -13.43 -12.74 12.08
N THR A 205 -12.46 -13.66 11.96
CA THR A 205 -11.69 -14.18 13.09
C THR A 205 -10.93 -13.05 13.79
N GLN A 206 -10.23 -12.19 13.04
CA GLN A 206 -9.49 -11.07 13.61
C GLN A 206 -10.39 -10.05 14.31
N LEU A 207 -11.56 -9.72 13.76
CA LEU A 207 -12.52 -8.82 14.39
C LEU A 207 -13.05 -9.38 15.73
N LEU A 208 -13.25 -10.69 15.82
CA LEU A 208 -13.69 -11.35 17.05
C LEU A 208 -12.54 -11.44 18.06
N CYS A 209 -11.42 -12.05 17.66
CA CYS A 209 -10.27 -12.30 18.52
C CYS A 209 -9.62 -11.02 19.05
N SER A 210 -9.56 -9.95 18.24
CA SER A 210 -8.97 -8.69 18.70
C SER A 210 -9.71 -8.09 19.88
N LYS A 211 -11.05 -8.18 19.88
CA LYS A 211 -11.86 -7.67 20.99
C LYS A 211 -11.70 -8.55 22.24
N ILE A 212 -11.79 -9.86 22.10
CA ILE A 212 -11.60 -10.82 23.19
C ILE A 212 -10.21 -10.63 23.83
N TRP A 213 -9.19 -10.46 23.02
CA TRP A 213 -7.83 -10.20 23.49
C TRP A 213 -7.75 -8.90 24.28
N LEU A 214 -8.23 -7.79 23.71
CA LEU A 214 -8.12 -6.48 24.36
C LEU A 214 -9.04 -6.27 25.57
N ASP A 215 -9.97 -7.20 25.81
CA ASP A 215 -10.75 -7.24 27.05
C ASP A 215 -9.92 -7.76 28.22
N ASN A 216 -8.88 -8.53 27.94
CA ASN A 216 -7.97 -9.11 28.94
C ASN A 216 -6.59 -8.42 28.96
N PHE A 217 -6.16 -7.84 27.84
CA PHE A 217 -4.83 -7.26 27.66
C PHE A 217 -4.88 -5.83 27.11
N ARG A 218 -3.91 -4.98 27.47
CA ARG A 218 -3.88 -3.57 27.02
C ARG A 218 -3.46 -3.39 25.56
N TYR A 219 -2.63 -4.30 25.05
CA TYR A 219 -2.04 -4.24 23.71
C TYR A 219 -2.10 -5.62 23.07
N GLY A 220 -2.04 -5.67 21.73
CA GLY A 220 -1.78 -6.92 21.03
C GLY A 220 -0.34 -7.41 21.31
N PRO A 221 -0.08 -8.72 21.13
CA PRO A 221 1.24 -9.32 21.37
C PRO A 221 2.37 -8.58 20.66
N MET A 222 2.23 -8.32 19.36
CA MET A 222 3.28 -7.69 18.56
C MET A 222 3.43 -6.21 18.88
N GLU A 223 2.33 -5.51 19.17
CA GLU A 223 2.37 -4.12 19.65
C GLU A 223 3.10 -4.02 20.99
N TRP A 224 2.89 -4.97 21.89
CA TRP A 224 3.58 -5.01 23.19
C TRP A 224 5.08 -5.25 23.01
N ILE A 225 5.48 -6.24 22.22
CA ILE A 225 6.90 -6.50 21.90
C ILE A 225 7.54 -5.25 21.30
N TRP A 226 6.89 -4.63 20.31
CA TRP A 226 7.41 -3.45 19.65
C TRP A 226 7.61 -2.27 20.61
N ARG A 227 6.62 -2.02 21.48
CA ARG A 227 6.71 -0.96 22.50
C ARG A 227 7.81 -1.25 23.52
N LYS A 228 7.99 -2.51 23.95
CA LYS A 228 9.07 -2.91 24.86
C LYS A 228 10.44 -2.59 24.25
N LEU A 229 10.63 -2.93 22.98
CA LEU A 229 11.89 -2.70 22.28
C LEU A 229 12.18 -1.21 22.07
N THR A 230 11.14 -0.44 21.71
CA THR A 230 11.30 0.99 21.37
C THR A 230 11.47 1.86 22.61
N TYR A 231 10.63 1.69 23.62
CA TYR A 231 10.62 2.55 24.80
C TYR A 231 11.47 2.02 25.95
N ARG A 232 11.98 0.78 25.84
CA ARG A 232 12.74 0.06 26.88
C ARG A 232 12.08 0.05 28.26
N SER A 233 10.78 0.34 28.32
CA SER A 233 9.96 0.40 29.53
C SER A 233 8.50 0.19 29.16
N ILE A 234 7.88 -0.83 29.75
CA ILE A 234 6.43 -0.99 29.90
C ILE A 234 6.19 -1.58 31.27
#